data_AF-A0A6J7PLB4-F1
#
_entry.id   AF-A0A6J7PLB4-F1
#
_cell.length_a   1.000
_cell.length_b   1.000
_cell.length_c   1.000
_cell.angle_alpha   90.00
_cell.angle_beta   90.00
_cell.angle_gamma   90.00
#
_symmetry.space_group_name_H-M   'P 1'
#
loop_
_entity.id
_entity.type
_entity.pdbx_description
1 polymer ?
#
loop_
_entity_poly.entity_id
_entity_poly.type
_entity_poly.pdbx_seq_one_letter_code
_entity_poly.pdbx_strand_id
1 'polypeptide(L)'
;MLVRELIDFLRLQDPETEVDITVVQPDEEDENSLDVLHVALVHVLTVPDEETDEDFVWLIGGEAGDVEDFLDAISGDADDED
;
A
#
# COMPACT_ATOMS: atom_id res chain seq x y z
N MET A 1 10.85 5.01 1.58
CA MET A 1 10.04 5.64 0.51
C MET A 1 8.84 6.23 1.21
N LEU A 2 8.43 7.46 0.90
CA LEU A 2 7.22 8.01 1.52
C LEU A 2 5.99 7.39 0.85
N VAL A 3 4.93 7.08 1.61
CA VAL A 3 3.64 6.56 1.10
C VAL A 3 3.16 7.35 -0.12
N ARG A 4 3.33 8.67 -0.06
CA ARG A 4 2.96 9.58 -1.13
C ARG A 4 3.71 9.31 -2.44
N GLU A 5 4.99 8.97 -2.39
CA GLU A 5 5.78 8.62 -3.58
C GLU A 5 5.34 7.27 -4.17
N LEU A 6 4.88 6.35 -3.32
CA LEU A 6 4.35 5.05 -3.77
C LEU A 6 3.01 5.23 -4.48
N ILE A 7 2.12 6.04 -3.91
CA ILE A 7 0.83 6.38 -4.53
C ILE A 7 1.06 7.09 -5.87
N ASP A 8 2.00 8.04 -5.95
CA ASP A 8 2.34 8.74 -7.19
C ASP A 8 2.88 7.76 -8.25
N PHE A 9 3.75 6.82 -7.85
CA PHE A 9 4.25 5.77 -8.73
C PHE A 9 3.13 4.85 -9.26
N LEU A 10 2.19 4.47 -8.39
CA LEU A 10 1.06 3.61 -8.75
C LEU A 10 0.10 4.31 -9.71
N ARG A 11 -0.13 5.62 -9.54
CA ARG A 11 -0.95 6.42 -10.48
C ARG A 11 -0.38 6.48 -11.90
N LEU A 12 0.93 6.32 -12.06
CA LEU A 12 1.59 6.37 -13.37
C LEU A 12 1.47 5.05 -14.14
N GLN A 13 0.98 3.98 -13.50
CA GLN A 13 0.84 2.68 -14.14
C GLN A 13 -0.45 2.59 -14.96
N ASP A 14 -0.41 1.81 -16.05
CA ASP A 14 -1.63 1.44 -16.77
C ASP A 14 -2.53 0.59 -15.86
N PRO A 15 -3.86 0.71 -15.96
CA PRO A 15 -4.79 0.01 -15.07
C PRO A 15 -4.76 -1.51 -15.19
N GLU A 16 -4.24 -2.03 -16.30
CA GLU A 16 -4.04 -3.47 -16.56
C GLU A 16 -2.64 -3.95 -16.16
N THR A 17 -1.84 -3.09 -15.52
CA THR A 17 -0.49 -3.44 -15.05
C THR A 17 -0.59 -4.23 -13.75
N GLU A 18 -0.02 -5.43 -13.76
CA GLU A 18 0.21 -6.21 -12.55
C GLU A 18 1.43 -5.62 -11.79
N VAL A 19 1.23 -5.26 -10.53
CA VAL A 19 2.27 -4.66 -9.68
C VAL A 19 2.50 -5.56 -8.47
N ASP A 20 3.73 -6.03 -8.30
CA ASP A 20 4.15 -6.76 -7.11
C ASP A 20 4.86 -5.81 -6.16
N ILE A 21 4.34 -5.70 -4.93
CA ILE A 21 4.90 -4.85 -3.88
C ILE A 21 5.41 -5.75 -2.76
N THR A 22 6.66 -5.52 -2.36
CA THR A 22 7.24 -6.12 -1.15
C THR A 22 7.51 -5.01 -0.15
N VAL A 23 6.87 -5.09 1.01
CA VAL A 23 7.11 -4.20 2.14
C VAL A 23 7.98 -4.94 3.15
N VAL A 24 9.07 -4.31 3.58
CA VAL A 24 9.98 -4.85 4.59
C VAL A 24 10.03 -3.86 5.74
N GLN A 25 9.62 -4.31 6.92
CA GLN A 25 9.60 -3.50 8.12
C GLN A 25 10.31 -4.22 9.28
N PRO A 26 10.84 -3.49 10.27
CA PRO A 26 11.30 -4.11 11.51
C PRO A 26 10.13 -4.84 12.18
N ASP A 27 10.44 -5.99 12.75
CA ASP A 27 9.47 -6.76 13.52
C ASP A 27 9.16 -6.04 14.84
N GLU A 28 7.88 -5.97 15.19
CA GLU A 28 7.38 -5.23 16.36
C GLU A 28 7.81 -5.89 17.68
N GLU A 29 8.01 -7.20 17.69
CA GLU A 29 8.38 -7.98 18.88
C GLU A 29 9.90 -8.16 19.00
N ASP A 30 10.62 -8.21 17.87
CA ASP A 30 12.07 -8.41 17.80
C ASP A 30 12.78 -7.41 16.87
N GLU A 31 13.42 -6.39 17.44
CA GLU A 31 14.16 -5.33 16.70
C GLU A 31 15.33 -5.84 15.81
N ASN A 32 15.69 -7.11 15.94
CA ASN A 32 16.72 -7.78 15.14
C ASN A 32 16.13 -8.75 14.10
N SER A 33 14.81 -8.73 13.94
CA SER A 33 14.01 -9.46 12.97
C SER A 33 13.31 -8.48 12.02
N LEU A 34 12.87 -8.99 10.87
CA LEU A 34 12.20 -8.19 9.84
C LEU A 34 10.93 -8.92 9.41
N ASP A 35 9.81 -8.20 9.39
CA ASP A 35 8.59 -8.63 8.75
C ASP A 35 8.62 -8.29 7.26
N VAL A 36 8.17 -9.24 6.46
CA VAL A 36 8.13 -9.13 5.00
C VAL A 36 6.71 -9.42 4.54
N LEU A 37 6.05 -8.39 4.04
CA LEU A 37 4.72 -8.49 3.43
C LEU A 37 4.84 -8.45 1.91
N HIS A 38 4.20 -9.42 1.24
CA HIS A 38 4.13 -9.50 -0.21
C HIS A 38 2.70 -9.26 -0.68
N VAL A 39 2.52 -8.30 -1.57
CA VAL A 39 1.19 -7.90 -2.08
C VAL A 39 1.23 -7.88 -3.58
N ALA A 40 0.44 -8.74 -4.21
CA ALA A 40 0.25 -8.78 -5.65
C ALA A 40 -1.01 -7.99 -6.04
N LEU A 41 -0.81 -6.86 -6.71
CA LEU A 41 -1.87 -6.04 -7.27
C LEU A 41 -2.14 -6.49 -8.70
N VAL A 42 -3.39 -6.82 -8.99
CA VAL A 42 -3.82 -7.25 -10.32
C VAL A 42 -4.23 -6.04 -11.17
N HIS A 43 -4.82 -5.02 -10.54
CA HIS A 43 -5.16 -3.76 -11.21
C HIS A 43 -4.97 -2.57 -10.27
N VAL A 44 -4.57 -1.44 -10.85
CA VAL A 44 -4.44 -0.15 -10.18
C VAL A 44 -5.36 0.85 -10.88
N LEU A 45 -6.45 1.24 -10.22
CA LEU A 45 -7.43 2.16 -10.81
C LEU A 45 -7.30 3.53 -10.17
N THR A 46 -7.04 4.55 -10.98
CA THR A 46 -7.11 5.93 -10.52
C THR A 46 -8.50 6.48 -10.83
N VAL A 47 -9.26 6.81 -9.78
CA VAL A 47 -10.60 7.38 -9.88
C VAL A 47 -10.52 8.84 -9.48
N PRO A 48 -10.86 9.80 -10.37
CA PRO A 48 -10.95 11.20 -9.98
C PRO A 48 -12.12 11.36 -9.01
N ASP A 49 -11.88 12.06 -7.90
CA ASP A 49 -13.00 12.48 -7.05
C ASP A 49 -13.72 13.66 -7.70
N GLU A 50 -15.05 13.62 -7.72
CA GLU A 50 -15.85 14.69 -8.33
C GLU A 50 -16.09 15.84 -7.34
N GLU A 51 -15.84 15.63 -6.04
CA GLU A 51 -16.08 16.59 -4.96
C GLU A 51 -14.78 17.24 -4.44
N THR A 52 -13.64 16.56 -4.57
CA THR A 52 -12.30 17.07 -4.25
C THR A 52 -11.41 17.08 -5.50
N ASP A 53 -10.50 18.05 -5.63
CA ASP A 53 -9.46 18.03 -6.69
C ASP A 53 -8.37 16.95 -6.42
N GLU A 54 -8.71 15.85 -5.73
CA GLU A 54 -7.81 14.77 -5.35
C GLU A 54 -8.25 13.45 -5.99
N ASP A 55 -7.33 12.75 -6.68
CA ASP A 55 -7.63 11.43 -7.22
C ASP A 55 -7.46 10.31 -6.17
N PHE A 56 -8.30 9.28 -6.23
CA PHE A 56 -8.16 8.08 -5.41
C PHE A 56 -7.48 6.96 -6.20
N VAL A 57 -6.57 6.23 -5.54
CA VAL A 57 -5.99 5.00 -6.11
C VAL A 57 -6.67 3.80 -5.48
N TRP A 58 -7.33 3.01 -6.30
CA TRP A 58 -7.95 1.75 -5.95
C TRP A 58 -6.98 0.61 -6.29
N LEU A 59 -6.65 -0.16 -5.26
CA LEU A 59 -5.82 -1.35 -5.35
C LEU A 59 -6.73 -2.57 -5.47
N ILE A 60 -6.68 -3.28 -6.60
CA ILE A 60 -7.51 -4.47 -6.83
C ILE A 60 -6.62 -5.70 -6.95
N GLY A 61 -6.71 -6.59 -5.97
CA GLY A 61 -5.90 -7.81 -5.85
C GLY A 61 -5.76 -8.26 -4.38
N GLY A 62 -5.09 -9.39 -4.15
CA GLY A 62 -4.86 -9.94 -2.81
C GLY A 62 -6.06 -10.64 -2.16
N GLU A 63 -5.82 -11.36 -1.06
CA GLU A 63 -6.89 -11.69 -0.11
C GLU A 63 -7.26 -10.43 0.69
N ALA A 64 -8.47 -10.38 1.25
CA ALA A 64 -8.94 -9.20 1.96
C ALA A 64 -8.01 -8.76 3.11
N GLY A 65 -7.30 -9.71 3.74
CA GLY A 65 -6.31 -9.42 4.78
C GLY A 65 -5.03 -8.77 4.25
N ASP A 66 -4.57 -9.12 3.04
CA ASP A 66 -3.33 -8.58 2.48
C ASP A 66 -3.41 -7.06 2.23
N VAL A 67 -4.60 -6.54 1.92
CA VAL A 67 -4.81 -5.10 1.71
C VAL A 67 -4.76 -4.33 3.03
N GLU A 68 -5.31 -4.88 4.11
CA GLU A 68 -5.27 -4.24 5.43
C GLU A 68 -3.84 -4.23 5.98
N ASP A 69 -3.14 -5.37 5.95
CA ASP A 69 -1.72 -5.49 6.29
C ASP A 69 -0.85 -4.55 5.45
N PHE A 70 -1.17 -4.38 4.16
CA PHE A 70 -0.44 -3.46 3.30
C PHE A 70 -0.61 -2.01 3.71
N LEU A 71 -1.85 -1.59 3.99
CA LEU A 71 -2.15 -0.23 4.41
C LEU A 71 -1.48 0.10 5.75
N ASP A 72 -1.48 -0.84 6.67
CA ASP A 72 -0.77 -0.75 7.95
C ASP A 72 0.74 -0.57 7.73
N ALA A 73 1.35 -1.49 6.99
CA ALA A 73 2.79 -1.51 6.73
C ALA A 73 3.31 -0.27 5.98
N ILE A 74 2.46 0.38 5.17
CA ILE A 74 2.83 1.65 4.52
C ILE A 74 2.48 2.88 5.37
N SER A 75 1.36 2.89 6.09
CA SER A 75 0.93 4.07 6.86
C SER A 75 1.94 4.41 7.95
N GLY A 76 2.62 3.41 8.51
CA GLY A 76 3.56 3.62 9.61
C GLY A 76 2.89 4.14 10.88
N ASP A 77 1.56 4.15 10.92
CA ASP A 77 0.74 4.27 12.12
C ASP A 77 0.67 2.88 12.75
N ALA A 78 1.80 2.40 13.27
CA ALA A 78 1.73 1.51 14.41
C ALA A 78 1.11 2.33 15.54
N ASP A 79 -0.09 1.96 15.97
CA ASP A 79 -0.85 2.53 17.08
C ASP A 79 0.05 3.13 18.18
N ASP A 80 0.12 4.47 18.21
CA ASP A 80 0.51 5.23 19.39
C ASP A 80 -0.73 5.19 20.35
N GLU A 81 -1.10 4.00 20.84
CA GLU A 81 -2.05 3.88 21.96
C GLU A 81 -1.33 4.22 23.27
N ASP A 82 -1.31 5.51 23.62
CA ASP A 82 -1.02 6.03 24.98
C ASP A 82 -2.30 6.15 25.83
#